data_AF-A0A101I3N4-F1
#
_entry.id   AF-A0A101I3N4-F1
#
_cell.length_a   1.000
_cell.length_b   1.000
_cell.length_c   1.000
_cell.angle_alpha   90.00
_cell.angle_beta   90.00
_cell.angle_gamma   90.00
#
_symmetry.space_group_name_H-M   'P 1'
#
loop_
_entity.id
_entity.type
_entity.pdbx_description
1 polymer ?
#
loop_
_entity_poly.entity_id
_entity_poly.type
_entity_poly.pdbx_seq_one_letter_code
_entity_poly.pdbx_strand_id
1 'polypeptide(L)'
;MRGFSGKFLLLLLVVSVLFTTCIRPGQASAQMDAAALTKAIQSIALMTVETSGGFEVSGLAFVSLGENRAVTALRLLKDARKVTLKFQSGEEVSSAGIVDVDEKRGIALIDLPEHGRKMLDIAQVKITPGTVVNCAAARDGAFGFIRLSVSEAHQGTDGVERYILSGEAFSGNSGTPALDVNGNVIGMVIELESTRILVPSAFIIALDPSLPLRPWETQGPTSATAGPSTQGTSPMDAIDSSILEFLILRHDHQVIYHWADEITGGHGYLQGVPQDLYNFQTKLEVALRRIKDVQTDDPSRSTLLKNLLEAGANQHLAAEHMMKAIVVGQQTNVWGPQSQDLQKRSKAALAMTEEILASQNPILREIYGGSSAFRENMPKELVYSLTIEPRPSLFRLGVQTPVSNPLYLSVVYQDSFAVTLGLKPGDRLISAAGTDLDPKGSMEEFKMIVQNNLGKTIPVTVEREGKKTELKMSVPKEIPSSFLY
;
A
#
# COMPACT_ATOMS: atom_id res chain seq x y z
N MET A 1 -14.61 37.68 -75.55
CA MET A 1 -13.47 37.63 -76.50
C MET A 1 -12.21 37.37 -75.68
N ARG A 2 -11.58 36.17 -75.75
CA ARG A 2 -10.26 35.91 -76.39
C ARG A 2 -9.24 37.06 -76.14
N GLY A 3 -8.02 36.91 -75.62
CA GLY A 3 -7.21 35.77 -75.20
C GLY A 3 -5.75 36.25 -74.94
N PHE A 4 -5.02 35.52 -74.08
CA PHE A 4 -3.55 35.37 -73.91
C PHE A 4 -2.56 36.57 -73.84
N SER A 5 -1.81 36.63 -72.72
CA SER A 5 -0.34 36.40 -72.62
C SER A 5 0.41 37.38 -71.70
N GLY A 6 1.19 36.84 -70.74
CA GLY A 6 2.53 37.39 -70.46
C GLY A 6 2.97 37.59 -68.99
N LYS A 7 3.86 36.68 -68.56
CA LYS A 7 5.02 36.89 -67.65
C LYS A 7 4.86 36.76 -66.13
N PHE A 8 5.22 35.54 -65.72
CA PHE A 8 5.89 35.04 -64.51
C PHE A 8 6.31 35.98 -63.37
N LEU A 9 6.02 35.45 -62.18
CA LEU A 9 6.05 35.98 -60.83
C LEU A 9 7.47 36.08 -60.22
N LEU A 10 7.66 37.15 -59.47
CA LEU A 10 8.86 37.60 -58.77
C LEU A 10 9.29 36.65 -57.64
N LEU A 11 10.58 36.33 -57.67
CA LEU A 11 11.38 35.61 -56.67
C LEU A 11 11.64 36.51 -55.45
N LEU A 12 11.36 36.05 -54.21
CA LEU A 12 11.92 36.67 -53.00
C LEU A 12 12.26 35.59 -51.97
N LEU A 13 13.56 35.54 -51.70
CA LEU A 13 14.32 34.61 -50.86
C LEU A 13 13.88 34.68 -49.39
N VAL A 14 13.56 33.52 -48.81
CA VAL A 14 13.40 33.35 -47.35
C VAL A 14 14.76 33.05 -46.74
N VAL A 15 15.22 33.95 -45.87
CA VAL A 15 16.36 33.78 -44.98
C VAL A 15 15.97 32.74 -43.92
N SER A 16 16.52 31.54 -44.03
CA SER A 16 16.43 30.49 -43.00
C SER A 16 17.57 30.69 -42.01
N VAL A 17 17.23 31.15 -40.80
CA VAL A 17 18.16 31.24 -39.67
C VAL A 17 18.37 29.83 -39.12
N LEU A 18 19.60 29.33 -39.26
CA LEU A 18 20.08 28.13 -38.57
C LEU A 18 20.03 28.35 -37.05
N PHE A 19 18.97 27.86 -36.41
CA PHE A 19 19.06 27.38 -35.03
C PHE A 19 19.51 25.93 -35.07
N THR A 20 20.82 25.72 -35.00
CA THR A 20 21.42 24.40 -34.74
C THR A 20 21.17 24.07 -33.28
N THR A 21 19.96 23.60 -32.96
CA THR A 21 19.74 22.83 -31.75
C THR A 21 20.57 21.55 -31.88
N CYS A 22 21.56 21.39 -31.01
CA CYS A 22 22.21 20.11 -30.76
C CYS A 22 21.15 19.14 -30.20
N ILE A 23 20.36 18.55 -31.09
CA ILE A 23 19.58 17.36 -30.80
C ILE A 23 20.63 16.27 -30.56
N ARG A 24 20.88 15.97 -29.28
CA ARG A 24 21.59 14.75 -28.91
C ARG A 24 20.84 13.58 -29.56
N PRO A 25 21.50 12.73 -30.38
CA PRO A 25 20.86 11.55 -30.92
C PRO A 25 20.31 10.73 -29.76
N GLY A 26 19.03 10.38 -29.90
CA GLY A 26 18.19 9.91 -28.81
C GLY A 26 18.79 8.72 -28.06
N GLN A 27 18.59 8.73 -26.74
CA GLN A 27 18.29 7.50 -26.04
C GLN A 27 16.96 7.00 -26.60
N ALA A 28 17.01 6.26 -27.70
CA ALA A 28 16.00 5.27 -27.98
C ALA A 28 15.98 4.37 -26.74
N SER A 29 14.92 4.46 -25.93
CA SER A 29 14.79 3.57 -24.77
C SER A 29 14.75 2.16 -25.33
N ALA A 30 15.81 1.38 -25.13
CA ALA A 30 15.87 0.00 -25.59
C ALA A 30 14.72 -0.75 -24.91
N GLN A 31 13.68 -1.03 -25.69
CA GLN A 31 12.61 -1.93 -25.29
C GLN A 31 13.20 -3.33 -25.28
N MET A 32 12.81 -4.14 -24.28
CA MET A 32 13.20 -5.54 -24.23
C MET A 32 12.84 -6.22 -25.55
N ASP A 33 13.76 -6.99 -26.11
CA ASP A 33 13.49 -7.69 -27.36
C ASP A 33 12.36 -8.74 -27.17
N ALA A 34 11.70 -9.11 -28.28
CA ALA A 34 10.53 -9.98 -28.23
C ALA A 34 10.83 -11.39 -27.71
N ALA A 35 12.05 -11.89 -27.88
CA ALA A 35 12.46 -13.22 -27.44
C ALA A 35 12.70 -13.23 -25.92
N ALA A 36 13.40 -12.21 -25.41
CA ALA A 36 13.59 -11.95 -23.99
C ALA A 36 12.24 -11.75 -23.28
N LEU A 37 11.32 -10.98 -23.88
CA LEU A 37 9.98 -10.78 -23.36
C LEU A 37 9.19 -12.10 -23.29
N THR A 38 9.23 -12.90 -24.36
CA THR A 38 8.54 -14.19 -24.42
C THR A 38 9.08 -15.16 -23.37
N LYS A 39 10.42 -15.23 -23.23
CA LYS A 39 11.09 -16.00 -22.18
C LYS A 39 10.66 -15.54 -20.79
N ALA A 40 10.66 -14.22 -20.55
CA ALA A 40 10.22 -13.61 -19.29
C ALA A 40 8.80 -14.06 -18.92
N ILE A 41 7.85 -13.91 -19.84
CA ILE A 41 6.44 -14.27 -19.62
C ILE A 41 6.28 -15.77 -19.29
N GLN A 42 7.00 -16.64 -19.99
CA GLN A 42 6.94 -18.09 -19.76
C GLN A 42 7.57 -18.54 -18.45
N SER A 43 8.40 -17.70 -17.83
CA SER A 43 9.15 -18.02 -16.63
C SER A 43 8.56 -17.37 -15.37
N ILE A 44 7.47 -16.60 -15.50
CA ILE A 44 6.86 -15.85 -14.40
C ILE A 44 5.46 -16.41 -14.13
N ALA A 45 5.15 -16.60 -12.86
CA ALA A 45 3.86 -17.08 -12.40
C ALA A 45 3.20 -16.07 -11.45
N LEU A 46 1.89 -15.97 -11.57
CA LEU A 46 1.04 -15.43 -10.51
C LEU A 46 1.03 -16.43 -9.37
N MET A 47 1.47 -15.99 -8.20
CA MET A 47 1.53 -16.81 -7.00
C MET A 47 0.36 -16.46 -6.09
N THR A 48 -0.40 -17.48 -5.70
CA THR A 48 -1.43 -17.40 -4.66
C THR A 48 -0.99 -18.25 -3.48
N VAL A 49 -0.95 -17.64 -2.30
CA VAL A 49 -0.57 -18.27 -1.05
C VAL A 49 -1.78 -18.34 -0.16
N GLU A 50 -2.26 -19.54 0.12
CA GLU A 50 -3.23 -19.82 1.18
C GLU A 50 -2.44 -19.96 2.49
N THR A 51 -2.76 -19.11 3.47
CA THR A 51 -2.12 -19.14 4.78
C THR A 51 -2.87 -20.08 5.74
N SER A 52 -2.23 -20.45 6.86
CA SER A 52 -2.85 -21.22 7.94
C SER A 52 -4.07 -20.52 8.55
N GLY A 53 -4.17 -19.20 8.41
CA GLY A 53 -5.34 -18.40 8.80
C GLY A 53 -6.48 -18.41 7.77
N GLY A 54 -6.35 -19.14 6.65
CA GLY A 54 -7.35 -19.19 5.58
C GLY A 54 -7.34 -17.97 4.64
N PHE A 55 -6.28 -17.15 4.68
CA PHE A 55 -6.15 -15.97 3.83
C PHE A 55 -5.42 -16.31 2.55
N GLU A 56 -5.87 -15.73 1.43
CA GLU A 56 -5.15 -15.78 0.18
C GLU A 56 -4.38 -14.48 -0.05
N VAL A 57 -3.05 -14.59 -0.13
CA VAL A 57 -2.17 -13.50 -0.52
C VAL A 57 -1.67 -13.75 -1.93
N SER A 58 -1.73 -12.72 -2.79
CA SER A 58 -1.24 -12.81 -4.16
C SER A 58 0.04 -12.02 -4.37
N GLY A 59 0.91 -12.54 -5.22
CA GLY A 59 2.12 -11.88 -5.68
C GLY A 59 2.67 -12.56 -6.93
N LEU A 60 3.95 -12.39 -7.18
CA LEU A 60 4.63 -13.00 -8.33
C LEU A 60 5.78 -13.88 -7.87
N ALA A 61 6.08 -14.89 -8.67
CA ALA A 61 7.29 -15.70 -8.54
C ALA A 61 7.86 -15.94 -9.94
N PHE A 62 9.16 -16.20 -10.02
CA PHE A 62 9.82 -16.45 -11.30
C PHE A 62 10.82 -17.59 -11.21
N VAL A 63 10.91 -18.37 -12.29
CA VAL A 63 11.76 -19.55 -12.38
C VAL A 63 13.22 -19.11 -12.52
N SER A 64 14.03 -19.47 -11.54
CA SER A 64 15.47 -19.21 -11.50
C SER A 64 16.17 -20.13 -10.51
N LEU A 65 17.49 -20.25 -10.62
CA LEU A 65 18.33 -21.14 -9.79
C LEU A 65 17.98 -22.63 -9.91
N GLY A 66 17.42 -23.04 -11.05
CA GLY A 66 16.99 -24.40 -11.35
C GLY A 66 15.66 -24.40 -12.11
N GLU A 67 15.44 -25.42 -12.94
CA GLU A 67 14.17 -25.56 -13.68
C GLU A 67 12.98 -25.91 -12.77
N ASN A 68 13.29 -26.41 -11.56
CA ASN A 68 12.34 -26.82 -10.52
C ASN A 68 12.38 -25.87 -9.31
N ARG A 69 12.77 -24.62 -9.51
CA ARG A 69 12.89 -23.61 -8.45
C ARG A 69 12.27 -22.30 -8.89
N ALA A 70 11.60 -21.63 -7.95
CA ALA A 70 11.08 -20.29 -8.18
C ALA A 70 11.48 -19.35 -7.05
N VAL A 71 11.82 -18.13 -7.41
CA VAL A 71 12.20 -17.05 -6.49
C VAL A 71 10.99 -16.15 -6.26
N THR A 72 10.77 -15.74 -5.01
CA THR A 72 9.70 -14.80 -4.65
C THR A 72 10.04 -13.98 -3.40
N ALA A 73 9.15 -13.05 -3.04
CA ALA A 73 9.26 -12.25 -1.83
C ALA A 73 8.83 -13.08 -0.60
N LEU A 74 9.73 -13.24 0.37
CA LEU A 74 9.52 -14.04 1.59
C LEU A 74 8.26 -13.62 2.36
N ARG A 75 7.95 -12.32 2.38
CA ARG A 75 6.77 -11.79 3.08
C ARG A 75 5.44 -12.37 2.61
N LEU A 76 5.38 -12.88 1.37
CA LEU A 76 4.18 -13.52 0.82
C LEU A 76 3.97 -14.93 1.38
N LEU A 77 5.04 -15.55 1.89
CA LEU A 77 5.05 -16.93 2.37
C LEU A 77 4.85 -17.03 3.89
N LYS A 78 4.59 -15.90 4.56
CA LYS A 78 4.33 -15.89 5.99
C LYS A 78 3.09 -16.74 6.27
N ASP A 79 3.24 -17.73 7.14
CA ASP A 79 2.19 -18.67 7.54
C ASP A 79 1.60 -19.48 6.36
N ALA A 80 2.36 -19.68 5.28
CA ALA A 80 1.89 -20.39 4.09
C ALA A 80 1.59 -21.87 4.36
N ARG A 81 0.37 -22.28 4.00
CA ARG A 81 -0.11 -23.68 4.05
C ARG A 81 -0.14 -24.31 2.66
N LYS A 82 -0.47 -23.52 1.65
CA LYS A 82 -0.51 -23.97 0.26
C LYS A 82 -0.09 -22.81 -0.64
N VAL A 83 0.82 -23.09 -1.56
CA VAL A 83 1.26 -22.11 -2.56
C VAL A 83 0.94 -22.66 -3.94
N THR A 84 0.16 -21.89 -4.70
CA THR A 84 -0.24 -22.22 -6.07
C THR A 84 0.38 -21.19 -7.02
N LEU A 85 0.96 -21.68 -8.11
CA LEU A 85 1.63 -20.88 -9.13
C LEU A 85 0.86 -21.05 -10.44
N LYS A 86 0.32 -19.96 -10.96
CA LYS A 86 -0.41 -19.91 -12.23
C LYS A 86 0.43 -19.20 -13.29
N PHE A 87 0.77 -19.90 -14.35
CA PHE A 87 1.53 -19.35 -15.47
C PHE A 87 0.60 -18.75 -16.54
N GLN A 88 1.17 -17.93 -17.42
CA GLN A 88 0.41 -17.33 -18.53
C GLN A 88 -0.19 -18.39 -19.48
N SER A 89 0.39 -19.59 -19.55
CA SER A 89 -0.16 -20.72 -20.28
C SER A 89 -1.53 -21.18 -19.76
N GLY A 90 -1.95 -20.71 -18.58
CA GLY A 90 -3.14 -21.15 -17.85
C GLY A 90 -2.86 -22.35 -16.94
N GLU A 91 -1.65 -22.88 -16.98
CA GLU A 91 -1.20 -23.99 -16.16
C GLU A 91 -1.05 -23.57 -14.69
N GLU A 92 -1.51 -24.43 -13.78
CA GLU A 92 -1.46 -24.21 -12.34
C GLU A 92 -0.71 -25.36 -11.66
N VAL A 93 0.31 -25.03 -10.88
CA VAL A 93 1.10 -25.99 -10.12
C VAL A 93 1.16 -25.62 -8.65
N SER A 94 1.10 -26.61 -7.78
CA SER A 94 1.25 -26.41 -6.33
C SER A 94 2.73 -26.58 -5.95
N SER A 95 3.32 -25.58 -5.31
CA SER A 95 4.64 -25.71 -4.71
C SER A 95 4.55 -26.61 -3.50
N ALA A 96 5.51 -27.52 -3.31
CA ALA A 96 5.52 -28.43 -2.17
C ALA A 96 6.08 -27.81 -0.89
N GLY A 97 6.81 -26.69 -0.98
CA GLY A 97 7.45 -26.08 0.18
C GLY A 97 8.49 -25.02 -0.14
N ILE A 98 9.18 -24.57 0.92
CA ILE A 98 10.30 -23.63 0.87
C ILE A 98 11.62 -24.41 0.80
N VAL A 99 12.50 -24.04 -0.13
CA VAL A 99 13.85 -24.60 -0.24
C VAL A 99 14.81 -23.76 0.61
N ASP A 100 14.86 -22.45 0.38
CA ASP A 100 15.79 -21.55 1.08
C ASP A 100 15.15 -20.18 1.33
N VAL A 101 15.65 -19.46 2.34
CA VAL A 101 15.19 -18.11 2.69
C VAL A 101 16.34 -17.22 3.07
N ASP A 102 16.20 -15.96 2.69
CA ASP A 102 17.00 -14.86 3.19
C ASP A 102 16.10 -13.89 3.93
N GLU A 103 15.94 -14.10 5.23
CA GLU A 103 15.07 -13.30 6.09
C GLU A 103 15.47 -11.82 6.11
N LYS A 104 16.78 -11.56 6.11
CA LYS A 104 17.33 -10.21 6.19
C LYS A 104 16.94 -9.40 4.94
N ARG A 105 16.91 -10.05 3.78
CA ARG A 105 16.72 -9.40 2.48
C ARG A 105 15.31 -9.62 1.92
N GLY A 106 14.50 -10.44 2.59
CA GLY A 106 13.10 -10.69 2.27
C GLY A 106 12.90 -11.54 1.01
N ILE A 107 13.85 -12.44 0.70
CA ILE A 107 13.82 -13.29 -0.50
C ILE A 107 13.59 -14.75 -0.07
N ALA A 108 12.84 -15.50 -0.87
CA ALA A 108 12.65 -16.92 -0.68
C ALA A 108 12.81 -17.68 -1.99
N LEU A 109 13.29 -18.92 -1.87
CA LEU A 109 13.33 -19.93 -2.92
C LEU A 109 12.30 -21.01 -2.58
N ILE A 110 11.38 -21.28 -3.48
CA ILE A 110 10.34 -22.31 -3.31
C ILE A 110 10.51 -23.43 -4.35
N ASP A 111 9.94 -24.58 -4.03
CA ASP A 111 9.91 -25.72 -4.93
C ASP A 111 8.93 -25.51 -6.08
N LEU A 112 9.27 -26.07 -7.24
CA LEU A 112 8.43 -26.09 -8.43
C LEU A 112 8.45 -27.53 -9.00
N PRO A 113 7.36 -28.30 -8.88
CA PRO A 113 7.39 -29.75 -9.10
C PRO A 113 7.63 -30.17 -10.56
N GLU A 114 7.39 -29.29 -11.53
CA GLU A 114 7.54 -29.60 -12.95
C GLU A 114 8.86 -29.08 -13.53
N HIS A 115 9.55 -29.96 -14.27
CA HIS A 115 10.82 -29.69 -14.94
C HIS A 115 10.60 -29.22 -16.38
N GLY A 116 11.60 -28.56 -16.99
CA GLY A 116 11.53 -28.09 -18.38
C GLY A 116 10.96 -26.68 -18.58
N ARG A 117 10.75 -25.92 -17.50
CA ARG A 117 10.36 -24.51 -17.60
C ARG A 117 11.53 -23.65 -18.05
N LYS A 118 11.22 -22.59 -18.78
CA LYS A 118 12.24 -21.58 -19.11
C LYS A 118 12.69 -20.90 -17.83
N MET A 119 13.99 -20.88 -17.63
CA MET A 119 14.62 -20.23 -16.49
C MET A 119 15.09 -18.84 -16.91
N LEU A 120 14.89 -17.84 -16.06
CA LEU A 120 15.48 -16.53 -16.27
C LEU A 120 16.94 -16.53 -15.85
N ASP A 121 17.77 -15.96 -16.73
CA ASP A 121 19.19 -15.80 -16.48
C ASP A 121 19.39 -14.65 -15.49
N ILE A 122 20.27 -14.83 -14.53
CA ILE A 122 20.57 -13.80 -13.54
C ILE A 122 21.84 -13.07 -13.98
N ALA A 123 21.77 -11.74 -14.03
CA ALA A 123 22.92 -10.88 -14.30
C ALA A 123 23.28 -10.06 -13.05
N GLN A 124 24.57 -10.07 -12.69
CA GLN A 124 25.09 -9.15 -11.68
C GLN A 124 25.47 -7.84 -12.36
N VAL A 125 24.66 -6.81 -12.14
CA VAL A 125 24.93 -5.46 -12.64
C VAL A 125 25.01 -4.49 -11.47
N LYS A 126 25.82 -3.45 -11.66
CA LYS A 126 25.81 -2.32 -10.72
C LYS A 126 24.52 -1.53 -10.93
N ILE A 127 23.67 -1.50 -9.92
CA ILE A 127 22.43 -0.72 -9.92
C ILE A 127 22.77 0.69 -9.43
N THR A 128 22.27 1.71 -10.12
CA THR A 128 22.46 3.12 -9.74
C THR A 128 21.15 3.88 -9.87
N PRO A 129 20.96 5.01 -9.15
CA PRO A 129 19.86 5.92 -9.45
C PRO A 129 19.78 6.24 -10.95
N GLY A 130 18.57 6.15 -11.51
CA GLY A 130 18.30 6.26 -12.95
C GLY A 130 18.31 4.93 -13.72
N THR A 131 18.74 3.82 -13.10
CA THR A 131 18.61 2.48 -13.72
C THR A 131 17.12 2.18 -13.96
N VAL A 132 16.76 1.93 -15.21
CA VAL A 132 15.41 1.51 -15.59
C VAL A 132 15.35 -0.02 -15.58
N VAL A 133 14.31 -0.56 -14.96
CA VAL A 133 14.04 -1.99 -14.89
C VAL A 133 12.68 -2.29 -15.49
N ASN A 134 12.57 -3.40 -16.22
CA ASN A 134 11.31 -3.92 -16.70
C ASN A 134 10.80 -4.94 -15.68
N CYS A 135 9.63 -4.70 -15.09
CA CYS A 135 9.04 -5.60 -14.11
C CYS A 135 7.79 -6.22 -14.69
N ALA A 136 7.61 -7.52 -14.49
CA ALA A 136 6.33 -8.14 -14.81
C ALA A 136 5.25 -7.62 -13.85
N ALA A 137 4.04 -7.50 -14.35
CA ALA A 137 2.87 -7.15 -13.59
C ALA A 137 1.71 -8.06 -14.01
N ALA A 138 0.91 -8.48 -13.04
CA ALA A 138 -0.32 -9.23 -13.27
C ALA A 138 -1.52 -8.44 -12.74
N ARG A 139 -2.60 -8.38 -13.52
CA ARG A 139 -3.86 -7.78 -13.13
C ARG A 139 -5.02 -8.52 -13.77
N ASP A 140 -6.01 -8.92 -12.98
CA ASP A 140 -7.23 -9.59 -13.47
C ASP A 140 -6.93 -10.81 -14.39
N GLY A 141 -5.83 -11.52 -14.10
CA GLY A 141 -5.35 -12.67 -14.89
C GLY A 141 -4.54 -12.32 -16.15
N ALA A 142 -4.41 -11.04 -16.51
CA ALA A 142 -3.58 -10.57 -17.61
C ALA A 142 -2.14 -10.30 -17.14
N PHE A 143 -1.15 -10.83 -17.87
CA PHE A 143 0.27 -10.55 -17.67
C PHE A 143 0.75 -9.42 -18.58
N GLY A 144 1.53 -8.51 -18.04
CA GLY A 144 2.16 -7.41 -18.76
C GLY A 144 3.50 -7.02 -18.14
N PHE A 145 4.12 -5.98 -18.70
CA PHE A 145 5.34 -5.39 -18.15
C PHE A 145 5.16 -3.90 -17.95
N ILE A 146 5.71 -3.44 -16.83
CA ILE A 146 5.80 -2.04 -16.46
C ILE A 146 7.28 -1.66 -16.38
N ARG A 147 7.58 -0.38 -16.56
CA ARG A 147 8.92 0.15 -16.35
C ARG A 147 8.97 0.92 -15.06
N LEU A 148 9.92 0.56 -14.21
CA LEU A 148 10.23 1.27 -12.99
C LEU A 148 11.64 1.84 -13.09
N SER A 149 11.88 2.95 -12.42
CA SER A 149 13.22 3.56 -12.35
C SER A 149 13.70 3.54 -10.91
N VAL A 150 14.98 3.25 -10.72
CA VAL A 150 15.62 3.39 -9.41
C VAL A 150 15.74 4.87 -9.10
N SER A 151 15.02 5.35 -8.09
CA SER A 151 15.07 6.74 -7.66
C SER A 151 16.24 6.99 -6.72
N GLU A 152 16.45 6.08 -5.77
CA GLU A 152 17.41 6.24 -4.68
C GLU A 152 18.06 4.91 -4.33
N ALA A 153 19.31 4.97 -3.84
CA ALA A 153 19.99 3.85 -3.22
C ALA A 153 20.03 4.11 -1.72
N HIS A 154 19.50 3.17 -0.94
CA HIS A 154 19.47 3.24 0.51
C HIS A 154 20.26 2.07 1.09
N GLN A 155 21.21 2.36 1.97
CA GLN A 155 21.84 1.34 2.79
C GLN A 155 21.04 1.24 4.09
N GLY A 156 20.30 0.14 4.26
CA GLY A 156 19.52 -0.08 5.47
C GLY A 156 20.43 -0.11 6.71
N THR A 157 19.86 0.13 7.89
CA THR A 157 20.57 0.03 9.18
C THR A 157 21.13 -1.36 9.46
N ASP A 158 20.62 -2.37 8.75
CA ASP A 158 21.10 -3.75 8.72
C ASP A 158 22.28 -3.97 7.75
N GLY A 159 22.74 -2.93 7.06
CA GLY A 159 23.82 -2.98 6.07
C GLY A 159 23.43 -3.59 4.73
N VAL A 160 22.14 -3.85 4.48
CA VAL A 160 21.67 -4.35 3.18
C VAL A 160 21.33 -3.17 2.28
N GLU A 161 21.94 -3.15 1.10
CA GLU A 161 21.64 -2.18 0.06
C GLU A 161 20.29 -2.49 -0.59
N ARG A 162 19.39 -1.51 -0.56
CA ARG A 162 18.05 -1.56 -1.12
C ARG A 162 17.85 -0.33 -1.98
N TYR A 163 17.21 -0.50 -3.12
CA TYR A 163 17.02 0.59 -4.08
C TYR A 163 15.54 0.95 -4.13
N ILE A 164 15.20 2.22 -3.90
CA ILE A 164 13.81 2.66 -3.99
C ILE A 164 13.45 2.79 -5.47
N LEU A 165 12.29 2.27 -5.84
CA LEU A 165 11.74 2.35 -7.18
C LEU A 165 10.66 3.42 -7.27
N SER A 166 10.71 4.22 -8.33
CA SER A 166 9.66 5.16 -8.73
C SER A 166 9.03 4.76 -10.05
N GLY A 167 7.76 5.13 -10.23
CA GLY A 167 6.97 4.83 -11.43
C GLY A 167 5.56 4.39 -11.10
N GLU A 168 4.69 4.42 -12.10
CA GLU A 168 3.32 3.93 -11.99
C GLU A 168 3.31 2.41 -12.03
N ALA A 169 2.76 1.81 -10.98
CA ALA A 169 2.61 0.36 -10.87
C ALA A 169 1.42 0.02 -9.97
N PHE A 170 0.74 -1.06 -10.30
CA PHE A 170 -0.31 -1.62 -9.45
C PHE A 170 0.31 -2.36 -8.26
N SER A 171 -0.36 -2.34 -7.12
CA SER A 171 -0.03 -3.19 -5.97
C SER A 171 -0.38 -4.65 -6.25
N GLY A 172 0.27 -5.58 -5.56
CA GLY A 172 0.06 -7.02 -5.71
C GLY A 172 1.10 -7.69 -6.62
N ASN A 173 2.20 -6.99 -6.93
CA ASN A 173 3.26 -7.49 -7.83
C ASN A 173 4.56 -7.80 -7.07
N SER A 174 4.54 -7.81 -5.75
CA SER A 174 5.69 -8.21 -4.93
C SER A 174 6.21 -9.59 -5.35
N GLY A 175 7.53 -9.75 -5.42
CA GLY A 175 8.18 -10.97 -5.92
C GLY A 175 8.43 -10.98 -7.44
N THR A 176 8.03 -9.92 -8.17
CA THR A 176 8.32 -9.80 -9.61
C THR A 176 9.82 -9.62 -9.88
N PRO A 177 10.37 -10.26 -10.93
CA PRO A 177 11.75 -10.02 -11.33
C PRO A 177 11.90 -8.61 -11.92
N ALA A 178 12.98 -7.94 -11.57
CA ALA A 178 13.44 -6.73 -12.23
C ALA A 178 14.41 -7.11 -13.34
N LEU A 179 14.00 -6.87 -14.58
CA LEU A 179 14.70 -7.31 -15.78
C LEU A 179 15.45 -6.16 -16.47
N ASP A 180 16.65 -6.45 -16.95
CA ASP A 180 17.37 -5.57 -17.86
C ASP A 180 16.76 -5.60 -19.28
N VAL A 181 17.37 -4.88 -20.22
CA VAL A 181 16.90 -4.82 -21.63
C VAL A 181 17.07 -6.14 -22.39
N ASN A 182 17.89 -7.05 -21.88
CA ASN A 182 18.11 -8.38 -22.47
C ASN A 182 17.23 -9.46 -21.81
N GLY A 183 16.37 -9.08 -20.84
CA GLY A 183 15.54 -10.01 -20.09
C GLY A 183 16.26 -10.76 -18.97
N ASN A 184 17.47 -10.33 -18.58
CA ASN A 184 18.16 -10.93 -17.43
C ASN A 184 17.64 -10.33 -16.12
N VAL A 185 17.53 -11.16 -15.09
CA VAL A 185 17.19 -10.75 -13.72
C VAL A 185 18.36 -10.01 -13.12
N ILE A 186 18.17 -8.73 -12.85
CA ILE A 186 19.13 -7.87 -12.14
C ILE A 186 18.72 -7.60 -10.69
N GLY A 187 17.51 -8.02 -10.32
CA GLY A 187 17.03 -8.06 -8.95
C GLY A 187 15.58 -8.51 -8.86
N MET A 188 14.98 -8.35 -7.69
CA MET A 188 13.58 -8.64 -7.44
C MET A 188 12.92 -7.45 -6.75
N VAL A 189 11.69 -7.15 -7.14
CA VAL A 189 10.91 -6.09 -6.51
C VAL A 189 10.14 -6.64 -5.31
N ILE A 190 10.25 -5.96 -4.18
CA ILE A 190 9.43 -6.20 -3.00
C ILE A 190 8.57 -4.97 -2.77
N GLU A 191 7.25 -5.16 -2.69
CA GLU A 191 6.33 -4.09 -2.33
C GLU A 191 6.21 -3.99 -0.81
N LEU A 192 6.42 -2.77 -0.32
CA LEU A 192 6.19 -2.36 1.05
C LEU A 192 4.95 -1.46 1.09
N GLU A 193 4.45 -1.13 2.28
CA GLU A 193 3.15 -0.45 2.46
C GLU A 193 3.03 0.88 1.70
N SER A 194 4.13 1.62 1.58
CA SER A 194 4.18 2.93 0.92
C SER A 194 5.27 3.08 -0.13
N THR A 195 6.07 2.03 -0.37
CA THR A 195 7.22 2.11 -1.27
C THR A 195 7.51 0.77 -1.94
N ARG A 196 8.30 0.81 -3.00
CA ARG A 196 8.79 -0.38 -3.70
C ARG A 196 10.29 -0.39 -3.60
N ILE A 197 10.84 -1.52 -3.18
CA ILE A 197 12.28 -1.71 -3.12
C ILE A 197 12.70 -2.73 -4.16
N LEU A 198 13.84 -2.48 -4.79
CA LEU A 198 14.56 -3.43 -5.61
C LEU A 198 15.68 -4.04 -4.77
N VAL A 199 15.63 -5.36 -4.65
CA VAL A 199 16.66 -6.18 -4.01
C VAL A 199 17.59 -6.74 -5.10
N PRO A 200 18.90 -6.45 -5.05
CA PRO A 200 19.86 -6.88 -6.07
C PRO A 200 19.92 -8.39 -6.32
N SER A 201 20.21 -8.76 -7.56
CA SER A 201 20.36 -10.16 -7.99
C SER A 201 21.46 -10.93 -7.26
N ALA A 202 22.49 -10.25 -6.76
CA ALA A 202 23.55 -10.87 -5.97
C ALA A 202 23.00 -11.62 -4.74
N PHE A 203 21.89 -11.15 -4.16
CA PHE A 203 21.24 -11.82 -3.03
C PHE A 203 20.36 -12.99 -3.45
N ILE A 204 19.85 -12.97 -4.68
CA ILE A 204 19.14 -14.12 -5.25
C ILE A 204 20.12 -15.27 -5.49
N ILE A 205 21.28 -14.99 -6.10
CA ILE A 205 22.33 -15.99 -6.36
C ILE A 205 22.87 -16.63 -5.07
N ALA A 206 22.78 -15.92 -3.94
CA ALA A 206 23.24 -16.42 -2.66
C ALA A 206 22.31 -17.48 -2.03
N LEU A 207 21.10 -17.67 -2.57
CA LEU A 207 20.20 -18.74 -2.14
C LEU A 207 20.76 -20.10 -2.59
N ASP A 208 20.64 -21.11 -1.73
CA ASP A 208 21.12 -22.45 -1.99
C ASP A 208 19.99 -23.38 -2.46
N PRO A 209 19.92 -23.70 -3.78
CA PRO A 209 18.87 -24.55 -4.33
C PRO A 209 19.00 -26.04 -3.94
N SER A 210 20.11 -26.41 -3.29
CA SER A 210 20.41 -27.78 -2.87
C SER A 210 19.93 -28.12 -1.44
N LEU A 211 19.46 -27.11 -0.69
CA LEU A 211 18.91 -27.33 0.64
C LEU A 211 17.67 -28.24 0.61
N PRO A 212 17.44 -29.02 1.69
CA PRO A 212 16.28 -29.89 1.78
C PRO A 212 14.99 -29.07 1.77
N LEU A 213 13.99 -29.57 1.04
CA LEU A 213 12.66 -28.98 1.00
C LEU A 213 12.03 -28.97 2.40
N ARG A 214 11.62 -27.79 2.86
CA ARG A 214 10.75 -27.62 4.03
C ARG A 214 9.30 -27.58 3.55
N PRO A 215 8.53 -28.67 3.73
CA PRO A 215 7.14 -28.71 3.28
C PRO A 215 6.30 -27.66 4.01
N TRP A 216 5.22 -27.22 3.37
CA TRP A 216 4.21 -26.41 4.05
C TRP A 216 3.62 -27.20 5.21
N GLU A 217 3.27 -26.54 6.32
CA GLU A 217 2.71 -27.23 7.50
C GLU A 217 1.36 -27.89 7.15
N THR A 218 1.39 -29.21 6.89
CA THR A 218 0.20 -30.02 6.68
C THR A 218 -0.34 -30.51 8.01
N GLN A 219 -1.38 -29.86 8.56
CA GLN A 219 -2.22 -30.51 9.57
C GLN A 219 -3.40 -31.23 8.90
N GLY A 220 -3.35 -32.56 8.92
CA GLY A 220 -4.53 -33.43 8.88
C GLY A 220 -4.98 -33.77 10.32
N PRO A 221 -6.24 -34.20 10.53
CA PRO A 221 -6.82 -34.31 11.86
C PRO A 221 -6.41 -35.63 12.54
N THR A 222 -5.51 -35.63 13.52
CA THR A 222 -5.44 -36.75 14.49
C THR A 222 -4.86 -36.33 15.85
N SER A 223 -5.71 -36.50 16.86
CA SER A 223 -5.47 -36.92 18.25
C SER A 223 -4.32 -36.31 19.08
N ALA A 224 -4.75 -35.69 20.17
CA ALA A 224 -3.97 -35.24 21.30
C ALA A 224 -2.97 -36.27 21.84
N THR A 225 -1.74 -35.83 22.08
CA THR A 225 -0.99 -36.20 23.30
C THR A 225 -0.03 -35.07 23.65
N ALA A 226 -0.01 -34.72 24.94
CA ALA A 226 0.58 -33.52 25.49
C ALA A 226 2.12 -33.51 25.51
N GLY A 227 2.70 -32.35 25.21
CA GLY A 227 4.11 -31.95 25.37
C GLY A 227 4.23 -30.44 25.09
N PRO A 228 5.19 -29.71 25.69
CA PRO A 228 4.98 -28.37 26.20
C PRO A 228 4.87 -27.28 25.12
N SER A 229 4.02 -26.31 25.45
CA SER A 229 3.52 -25.18 24.68
C SER A 229 4.58 -24.31 24.00
N THR A 230 4.55 -24.30 22.67
CA THR A 230 4.69 -23.09 21.86
C THR A 230 3.29 -22.75 21.33
N GLN A 231 2.80 -21.56 21.67
CA GLN A 231 1.43 -21.11 21.42
C GLN A 231 1.11 -21.12 19.93
N GLY A 232 0.34 -22.12 19.49
CA GLY A 232 -0.46 -22.00 18.27
C GLY A 232 -1.55 -20.97 18.52
N THR A 233 -1.70 -20.02 17.60
CA THR A 233 -2.77 -19.01 17.59
C THR A 233 -4.10 -19.71 17.82
N SER A 234 -4.80 -19.39 18.91
CA SER A 234 -6.11 -19.98 19.19
C SER A 234 -7.07 -19.68 18.03
N PRO A 235 -8.05 -20.54 17.70
CA PRO A 235 -9.10 -20.21 16.72
C PRO A 235 -9.76 -18.85 17.00
N MET A 236 -9.83 -18.47 18.29
CA MET A 236 -10.32 -17.15 18.71
C MET A 236 -9.38 -16.00 18.32
N ASP A 237 -8.06 -16.21 18.41
CA ASP A 237 -7.08 -15.20 18.01
C ASP A 237 -7.08 -14.99 16.48
N ALA A 238 -7.43 -16.00 15.68
CA ALA A 238 -7.57 -15.88 14.22
C ALA A 238 -8.80 -15.05 13.82
N ILE A 239 -9.94 -15.25 14.50
CA ILE A 239 -11.14 -14.43 14.36
C ILE A 239 -10.81 -12.98 14.73
N ASP A 240 -10.18 -12.81 15.89
CA ASP A 240 -9.82 -11.50 16.42
C ASP A 240 -8.83 -10.76 15.51
N SER A 241 -7.88 -11.48 14.91
CA SER A 241 -6.97 -10.93 13.91
C SER A 241 -7.72 -10.43 12.67
N SER A 242 -8.69 -11.21 12.18
CA SER A 242 -9.52 -10.83 11.02
C SER A 242 -10.36 -9.58 11.31
N ILE A 243 -10.92 -9.49 12.51
CA ILE A 243 -11.66 -8.31 12.98
C ILE A 243 -10.71 -7.10 13.04
N LEU A 244 -9.53 -7.27 13.63
CA LEU A 244 -8.55 -6.19 13.77
C LEU A 244 -8.08 -5.66 12.41
N GLU A 245 -7.74 -6.53 11.45
CA GLU A 245 -7.33 -6.10 10.11
C GLU A 245 -8.45 -5.34 9.39
N PHE A 246 -9.70 -5.78 9.55
CA PHE A 246 -10.86 -5.03 9.04
C PHE A 246 -10.92 -3.63 9.66
N LEU A 247 -10.79 -3.50 10.98
CA LEU A 247 -10.83 -2.20 11.66
C LEU A 247 -9.71 -1.27 11.21
N ILE A 248 -8.48 -1.79 11.06
CA ILE A 248 -7.32 -1.03 10.54
C ILE A 248 -7.62 -0.51 9.13
N LEU A 249 -8.01 -1.40 8.22
CA LEU A 249 -8.25 -1.03 6.83
C LEU A 249 -9.43 -0.07 6.69
N ARG A 250 -10.49 -0.29 7.47
CA ARG A 250 -11.66 0.56 7.54
C ARG A 250 -11.28 1.97 7.98
N HIS A 251 -10.42 2.11 9.00
CA HIS A 251 -9.93 3.41 9.45
C HIS A 251 -9.14 4.11 8.36
N ASP A 252 -8.19 3.42 7.72
CA ASP A 252 -7.39 4.01 6.64
C ASP A 252 -8.27 4.43 5.45
N HIS A 253 -9.25 3.60 5.09
CA HIS A 253 -10.24 3.97 4.08
C HIS A 253 -11.02 5.23 4.48
N GLN A 254 -11.44 5.38 5.74
CA GLN A 254 -12.10 6.61 6.20
C GLN A 254 -11.20 7.83 6.04
N VAL A 255 -9.91 7.71 6.37
CA VAL A 255 -8.94 8.80 6.19
C VAL A 255 -8.82 9.19 4.71
N ILE A 256 -8.73 8.22 3.81
CA ILE A 256 -8.69 8.46 2.36
C ILE A 256 -10.00 9.06 1.85
N TYR A 257 -11.14 8.62 2.37
CA TYR A 257 -12.43 9.24 2.06
C TYR A 257 -12.45 10.73 2.45
N HIS A 258 -12.03 11.06 3.67
CA HIS A 258 -11.99 12.46 4.12
C HIS A 258 -11.01 13.28 3.30
N TRP A 259 -9.82 12.73 3.00
CA TRP A 259 -8.88 13.37 2.11
C TRP A 259 -9.49 13.65 0.74
N ALA A 260 -10.18 12.68 0.15
CA ALA A 260 -10.87 12.85 -1.13
C ALA A 260 -11.97 13.93 -1.05
N ASP A 261 -12.80 13.96 0.00
CA ASP A 261 -13.82 15.00 0.20
C ASP A 261 -13.18 16.39 0.31
N GLU A 262 -12.05 16.51 1.02
CA GLU A 262 -11.35 17.79 1.20
C GLU A 262 -10.69 18.30 -0.09
N ILE A 263 -9.95 17.45 -0.83
CA ILE A 263 -9.28 17.89 -2.06
C ILE A 263 -10.26 18.15 -3.20
N THR A 264 -11.40 17.45 -3.20
CA THR A 264 -12.44 17.70 -4.18
C THR A 264 -13.30 18.88 -3.78
N GLY A 265 -13.62 19.09 -2.49
CA GLY A 265 -14.18 20.32 -1.95
C GLY A 265 -15.50 20.78 -2.59
N GLY A 266 -16.34 19.85 -3.10
CA GLY A 266 -17.50 20.22 -3.91
C GLY A 266 -17.15 20.78 -5.30
N HIS A 267 -15.89 20.62 -5.73
CA HIS A 267 -15.35 20.95 -7.04
C HIS A 267 -14.66 19.74 -7.68
N GLY A 268 -14.98 18.52 -7.23
CA GLY A 268 -14.37 17.28 -7.72
C GLY A 268 -14.51 17.09 -9.23
N TYR A 269 -15.47 17.76 -9.87
CA TYR A 269 -15.61 17.79 -11.32
C TYR A 269 -14.39 18.31 -12.09
N LEU A 270 -13.49 19.06 -11.44
CA LEU A 270 -12.27 19.57 -12.05
C LEU A 270 -11.11 18.56 -12.03
N GLN A 271 -11.08 17.67 -11.04
CA GLN A 271 -9.92 16.80 -10.76
C GLN A 271 -10.23 15.32 -10.98
N GLY A 272 -11.50 14.95 -11.04
CA GLY A 272 -11.94 13.55 -11.10
C GLY A 272 -11.80 12.83 -9.78
N VAL A 273 -12.14 11.54 -9.82
CA VAL A 273 -12.09 10.69 -8.62
C VAL A 273 -10.62 10.34 -8.33
N PRO A 274 -10.12 10.61 -7.11
CA PRO A 274 -8.76 10.23 -6.74
C PRO A 274 -8.57 8.71 -6.82
N GLN A 275 -7.47 8.26 -7.43
CA GLN A 275 -7.17 6.84 -7.62
C GLN A 275 -7.11 6.07 -6.29
N ASP A 276 -6.60 6.70 -5.23
CA ASP A 276 -6.51 6.06 -3.92
C ASP A 276 -7.88 5.73 -3.32
N LEU A 277 -8.94 6.48 -3.66
CA LEU A 277 -10.29 6.16 -3.22
C LEU A 277 -10.76 4.83 -3.83
N TYR A 278 -10.48 4.57 -5.12
CA TYR A 278 -10.75 3.27 -5.74
C TYR A 278 -9.91 2.15 -5.11
N ASN A 279 -8.62 2.40 -4.91
CA ASN A 279 -7.70 1.40 -4.36
C ASN A 279 -8.15 0.95 -2.97
N PHE A 280 -8.50 1.89 -2.09
CA PHE A 280 -8.97 1.58 -0.75
C PHE A 280 -10.38 0.96 -0.75
N GLN A 281 -11.26 1.36 -1.67
CA GLN A 281 -12.57 0.73 -1.83
C GLN A 281 -12.42 -0.77 -2.14
N THR A 282 -11.57 -1.14 -3.10
CA THR A 282 -11.31 -2.55 -3.44
C THR A 282 -10.74 -3.33 -2.26
N LYS A 283 -9.80 -2.72 -1.50
CA LYS A 283 -9.29 -3.36 -0.28
C LYS A 283 -10.41 -3.59 0.73
N LEU A 284 -11.28 -2.59 0.97
CA LEU A 284 -12.39 -2.69 1.91
C LEU A 284 -13.36 -3.82 1.51
N GLU A 285 -13.65 -3.98 0.22
CA GLU A 285 -14.47 -5.10 -0.29
C GLU A 285 -13.85 -6.47 -0.02
N VAL A 286 -12.53 -6.60 -0.16
CA VAL A 286 -11.80 -7.83 0.19
C VAL A 286 -11.93 -8.12 1.70
N ALA A 287 -11.73 -7.12 2.55
CA ALA A 287 -11.85 -7.29 3.99
C ALA A 287 -13.28 -7.60 4.44
N LEU A 288 -14.30 -6.97 3.82
CA LEU A 288 -15.70 -7.27 4.06
C LEU A 288 -16.05 -8.72 3.74
N ARG A 289 -15.58 -9.23 2.59
CA ARG A 289 -15.76 -10.65 2.24
C ARG A 289 -15.11 -11.56 3.26
N ARG A 290 -13.89 -11.23 3.69
CA ARG A 290 -13.15 -11.99 4.71
C ARG A 290 -13.93 -12.09 6.02
N ILE A 291 -14.39 -10.98 6.61
CA ILE A 291 -15.13 -11.02 7.87
C ILE A 291 -16.55 -11.61 7.73
N LYS A 292 -17.11 -11.65 6.52
CA LYS A 292 -18.42 -12.26 6.25
C LYS A 292 -18.40 -13.79 6.39
N ASP A 293 -17.28 -14.40 5.99
CA ASP A 293 -17.12 -15.85 5.99
C ASP A 293 -16.64 -16.39 7.34
N VAL A 294 -16.33 -15.50 8.30
CA VAL A 294 -15.94 -15.88 9.66
C VAL A 294 -17.15 -16.39 10.45
N GLN A 295 -17.02 -17.58 11.01
CA GLN A 295 -18.01 -18.17 11.91
C GLN A 295 -17.47 -18.24 13.34
N THR A 296 -18.35 -18.01 14.32
CA THR A 296 -18.01 -18.09 15.75
C THR A 296 -19.27 -18.38 16.57
N ASP A 297 -19.10 -19.20 17.59
CA ASP A 297 -20.13 -19.48 18.60
C ASP A 297 -20.08 -18.47 19.77
N ASP A 298 -19.07 -17.59 19.79
CA ASP A 298 -18.94 -16.54 20.81
C ASP A 298 -19.95 -15.40 20.55
N PRO A 299 -20.90 -15.13 21.47
CA PRO A 299 -21.96 -14.15 21.24
C PRO A 299 -21.45 -12.72 21.01
N SER A 300 -20.39 -12.33 21.71
CA SER A 300 -19.76 -11.00 21.60
C SER A 300 -19.17 -10.81 20.20
N ARG A 301 -18.35 -11.76 19.73
CA ARG A 301 -17.76 -11.71 18.38
C ARG A 301 -18.79 -11.87 17.27
N SER A 302 -19.79 -12.73 17.45
CA SER A 302 -20.87 -12.90 16.48
C SER A 302 -21.65 -11.59 16.28
N THR A 303 -21.99 -10.91 17.39
CA THR A 303 -22.63 -9.59 17.36
C THR A 303 -21.73 -8.55 16.70
N LEU A 304 -20.45 -8.51 17.09
CA LEU A 304 -19.49 -7.58 16.52
C LEU A 304 -19.34 -7.77 15.01
N LEU A 305 -19.09 -8.99 14.53
CA LEU A 305 -18.93 -9.30 13.10
C LEU A 305 -20.13 -8.85 12.29
N LYS A 306 -21.35 -9.11 12.75
CA LYS A 306 -22.58 -8.64 12.10
C LYS A 306 -22.61 -7.11 11.96
N ASN A 307 -22.30 -6.40 13.04
CA ASN A 307 -22.34 -4.94 13.04
C ASN A 307 -21.17 -4.33 12.24
N LEU A 308 -20.01 -4.97 12.21
CA LEU A 308 -18.88 -4.57 11.36
C LEU A 308 -19.18 -4.77 9.87
N LEU A 309 -19.89 -5.83 9.50
CA LEU A 309 -20.38 -6.02 8.13
C LEU A 309 -21.33 -4.90 7.72
N GLU A 310 -22.25 -4.52 8.59
CA GLU A 310 -23.19 -3.41 8.33
C GLU A 310 -22.46 -2.06 8.24
N ALA A 311 -21.54 -1.79 9.16
CA ALA A 311 -20.70 -0.59 9.14
C ALA A 311 -19.86 -0.52 7.85
N GLY A 312 -19.16 -1.59 7.50
CA GLY A 312 -18.35 -1.62 6.27
C GLY A 312 -19.18 -1.51 4.99
N ALA A 313 -20.39 -2.07 4.95
CA ALA A 313 -21.30 -1.89 3.83
C ALA A 313 -21.76 -0.42 3.67
N ASN A 314 -22.07 0.26 4.77
CA ASN A 314 -22.39 1.69 4.75
C ASN A 314 -21.18 2.55 4.34
N GLN A 315 -19.97 2.18 4.77
CA GLN A 315 -18.76 2.88 4.36
C GLN A 315 -18.43 2.70 2.88
N HIS A 316 -18.63 1.49 2.36
CA HIS A 316 -18.53 1.20 0.93
C HIS A 316 -19.51 2.06 0.14
N LEU A 317 -20.77 2.12 0.58
CA LEU A 317 -21.82 2.94 -0.03
C LEU A 317 -21.49 4.44 0.02
N ALA A 318 -20.87 4.90 1.11
CA ALA A 318 -20.40 6.28 1.23
C ALA A 318 -19.38 6.59 0.11
N ALA A 319 -18.31 5.81 -0.01
CA ALA A 319 -17.33 5.99 -1.07
C ALA A 319 -17.96 5.90 -2.46
N GLU A 320 -18.88 4.97 -2.72
CA GLU A 320 -19.59 4.91 -4.00
C GLU A 320 -20.37 6.19 -4.32
N HIS A 321 -21.11 6.73 -3.36
CA HIS A 321 -21.85 7.96 -3.54
C HIS A 321 -20.92 9.15 -3.80
N MET A 322 -19.78 9.23 -3.10
CA MET A 322 -18.75 10.24 -3.38
C MET A 322 -18.22 10.13 -4.81
N MET A 323 -17.82 8.93 -5.24
CA MET A 323 -17.31 8.68 -6.60
C MET A 323 -18.36 9.08 -7.65
N LYS A 324 -19.63 8.70 -7.44
CA LYS A 324 -20.75 9.07 -8.32
C LYS A 324 -20.98 10.59 -8.33
N ALA A 325 -20.91 11.26 -7.18
CA ALA A 325 -21.07 12.71 -7.09
C ALA A 325 -20.03 13.45 -7.95
N ILE A 326 -18.77 12.99 -7.87
CA ILE A 326 -17.65 13.51 -8.66
C ILE A 326 -17.88 13.28 -10.15
N VAL A 327 -18.19 12.04 -10.56
CA VAL A 327 -18.41 11.69 -11.98
C VAL A 327 -19.57 12.47 -12.59
N VAL A 328 -20.70 12.61 -11.88
CA VAL A 328 -21.84 13.44 -12.33
C VAL A 328 -21.42 14.89 -12.50
N GLY A 329 -20.61 15.40 -11.58
CA GLY A 329 -20.07 16.74 -11.67
C GLY A 329 -19.21 16.91 -12.91
N GLN A 330 -18.33 15.93 -13.21
CA GLN A 330 -17.49 15.94 -14.41
C GLN A 330 -18.33 15.95 -15.70
N GLN A 331 -19.34 15.10 -15.77
CA GLN A 331 -20.22 14.99 -16.94
C GLN A 331 -20.98 16.30 -17.23
N THR A 332 -21.33 17.04 -16.19
CA THR A 332 -22.09 18.29 -16.30
C THR A 332 -21.20 19.54 -16.25
N ASN A 333 -19.90 19.37 -16.01
CA ASN A 333 -18.92 20.43 -15.77
C ASN A 333 -19.34 21.45 -14.69
N VAL A 334 -20.14 21.00 -13.70
CA VAL A 334 -20.62 21.82 -12.60
C VAL A 334 -20.93 20.95 -11.38
N TRP A 335 -20.73 21.47 -10.17
CA TRP A 335 -21.22 20.82 -8.95
C TRP A 335 -22.69 21.11 -8.69
N GLY A 336 -23.54 20.59 -9.58
CA GLY A 336 -24.97 20.85 -9.58
C GLY A 336 -25.74 20.09 -8.48
N PRO A 337 -27.08 20.28 -8.41
CA PRO A 337 -27.93 19.66 -7.40
C PRO A 337 -27.79 18.13 -7.29
N GLN A 338 -27.55 17.43 -8.41
CA GLN A 338 -27.40 15.97 -8.42
C GLN A 338 -26.10 15.52 -7.74
N SER A 339 -24.97 16.19 -8.00
CA SER A 339 -23.70 15.93 -7.30
C SER A 339 -23.82 16.22 -5.82
N GLN A 340 -24.48 17.32 -5.46
CA GLN A 340 -24.72 17.69 -4.06
C GLN A 340 -25.62 16.67 -3.33
N ASP A 341 -26.66 16.17 -3.98
CA ASP A 341 -27.52 15.11 -3.42
C ASP A 341 -26.72 13.82 -3.17
N LEU A 342 -25.92 13.39 -4.14
CA LEU A 342 -25.04 12.23 -3.98
C LEU A 342 -24.01 12.43 -2.86
N GLN A 343 -23.39 13.61 -2.76
CA GLN A 343 -22.47 13.94 -1.66
C GLN A 343 -23.17 13.92 -0.30
N LYS A 344 -24.43 14.38 -0.20
CA LYS A 344 -25.22 14.27 1.04
C LYS A 344 -25.48 12.81 1.42
N ARG A 345 -25.87 11.97 0.46
CA ARG A 345 -26.04 10.52 0.69
C ARG A 345 -24.74 9.85 1.13
N SER A 346 -23.63 10.25 0.52
CA SER A 346 -22.28 9.83 0.89
C SER A 346 -21.99 10.12 2.37
N LYS A 347 -22.22 11.37 2.81
CA LYS A 347 -22.00 11.79 4.21
C LYS A 347 -22.95 11.09 5.17
N ALA A 348 -24.21 10.87 4.80
CA ALA A 348 -25.17 10.13 5.61
C ALA A 348 -24.74 8.67 5.84
N ALA A 349 -24.29 7.97 4.79
CA ALA A 349 -23.82 6.60 4.91
C ALA A 349 -22.55 6.49 5.79
N LEU A 350 -21.63 7.47 5.69
CA LEU A 350 -20.48 7.52 6.60
C LEU A 350 -20.89 7.75 8.06
N ALA A 351 -21.85 8.64 8.32
CA ALA A 351 -22.36 8.89 9.67
C ALA A 351 -22.99 7.63 10.29
N MET A 352 -23.78 6.86 9.52
CA MET A 352 -24.30 5.56 9.97
C MET A 352 -23.19 4.60 10.35
N THR A 353 -22.09 4.56 9.57
CA THR A 353 -20.92 3.73 9.89
C THR A 353 -20.34 4.09 11.25
N GLU A 354 -20.18 5.37 11.54
CA GLU A 354 -19.61 5.87 12.80
C GLU A 354 -20.53 5.56 13.99
N GLU A 355 -21.85 5.71 13.82
CA GLU A 355 -22.84 5.37 14.84
C GLU A 355 -22.81 3.87 15.17
N ILE A 356 -22.79 3.01 14.14
CA ILE A 356 -22.70 1.56 14.34
C ILE A 356 -21.42 1.23 15.10
N LEU A 357 -20.26 1.74 14.69
CA LEU A 357 -18.99 1.46 15.38
C LEU A 357 -18.97 1.97 16.82
N ALA A 358 -19.45 3.18 17.07
CA ALA A 358 -19.52 3.73 18.41
C ALA A 358 -20.36 2.85 19.34
N SER A 359 -21.46 2.26 18.83
CA SER A 359 -22.28 1.31 19.59
C SER A 359 -21.57 0.00 19.94
N GLN A 360 -20.50 -0.36 19.20
CA GLN A 360 -19.70 -1.57 19.44
C GLN A 360 -18.53 -1.37 20.41
N ASN A 361 -18.26 -0.13 20.85
CA ASN A 361 -17.14 0.16 21.75
C ASN A 361 -17.10 -0.71 23.03
N PRO A 362 -18.23 -1.04 23.69
CA PRO A 362 -18.21 -1.96 24.84
C PRO A 362 -17.67 -3.35 24.49
N ILE A 363 -18.10 -3.94 23.38
CA ILE A 363 -17.66 -5.25 22.91
C ILE A 363 -16.19 -5.20 22.49
N LEU A 364 -15.78 -4.14 21.80
CA LEU A 364 -14.39 -3.95 21.40
C LEU A 364 -13.46 -3.83 22.61
N ARG A 365 -13.88 -3.15 23.70
CA ARG A 365 -13.12 -3.09 24.95
C ARG A 365 -13.02 -4.46 25.64
N GLU A 366 -14.11 -5.23 25.64
CA GLU A 366 -14.11 -6.60 26.18
C GLU A 366 -13.13 -7.49 25.43
N ILE A 367 -13.21 -7.52 24.09
CA ILE A 367 -12.30 -8.31 23.25
C ILE A 367 -10.87 -7.82 23.40
N TYR A 368 -10.63 -6.50 23.38
CA TYR A 368 -9.30 -5.93 23.62
C TYR A 368 -8.74 -6.35 24.99
N GLY A 369 -9.54 -6.41 26.06
CA GLY A 369 -9.08 -6.87 27.36
C GLY A 369 -8.70 -8.35 27.40
N GLY A 370 -9.41 -9.19 26.63
CA GLY A 370 -9.30 -10.65 26.67
C GLY A 370 -8.45 -11.29 25.56
N SER A 371 -8.14 -10.57 24.49
CA SER A 371 -7.50 -11.12 23.28
C SER A 371 -6.04 -10.69 23.16
N SER A 372 -5.14 -11.65 23.00
CA SER A 372 -3.72 -11.38 22.73
C SER A 372 -3.55 -10.73 21.35
N ALA A 373 -4.31 -11.21 20.35
CA ALA A 373 -4.31 -10.67 19.00
C ALA A 373 -4.62 -9.16 18.99
N PHE A 374 -5.61 -8.71 19.76
CA PHE A 374 -5.90 -7.27 19.89
C PHE A 374 -4.82 -6.53 20.68
N ARG A 375 -4.46 -6.97 21.89
CA ARG A 375 -3.55 -6.20 22.75
C ARG A 375 -2.16 -6.02 22.15
N GLU A 376 -1.67 -7.04 21.45
CA GLU A 376 -0.31 -7.05 20.93
C GLU A 376 -0.20 -6.39 19.55
N ASN A 377 -1.29 -6.39 18.76
CA ASN A 377 -1.25 -5.95 17.37
C ASN A 377 -2.11 -4.74 17.05
N MET A 378 -3.03 -4.32 17.93
CA MET A 378 -3.87 -3.16 17.67
C MET A 378 -3.03 -1.87 17.74
N PRO A 379 -2.95 -1.09 16.64
CA PRO A 379 -2.17 0.14 16.64
C PRO A 379 -2.75 1.15 17.63
N LYS A 380 -1.89 1.89 18.34
CA LYS A 380 -2.30 2.84 19.38
C LYS A 380 -3.29 3.89 18.88
N GLU A 381 -3.11 4.38 17.65
CA GLU A 381 -4.04 5.35 17.06
C GLU A 381 -5.46 4.78 16.95
N LEU A 382 -5.60 3.49 16.62
CA LEU A 382 -6.89 2.81 16.52
C LEU A 382 -7.53 2.58 17.90
N VAL A 383 -6.72 2.29 18.93
CA VAL A 383 -7.17 2.19 20.33
C VAL A 383 -7.87 3.49 20.75
N TYR A 384 -7.27 4.65 20.44
CA TYR A 384 -7.83 5.95 20.78
C TYR A 384 -8.99 6.37 19.87
N SER A 385 -8.96 6.05 18.58
CA SER A 385 -10.04 6.37 17.64
C SER A 385 -11.33 5.62 17.96
N LEU A 386 -11.22 4.36 18.39
CA LEU A 386 -12.35 3.53 18.84
C LEU A 386 -12.71 3.77 20.31
N THR A 387 -12.05 4.70 21.00
CA THR A 387 -12.27 4.99 22.44
C THR A 387 -12.13 3.75 23.34
N ILE A 388 -11.30 2.79 22.96
CA ILE A 388 -11.03 1.60 23.76
C ILE A 388 -10.32 2.03 25.06
N GLU A 389 -9.35 2.93 24.92
CA GLU A 389 -8.69 3.61 26.04
C GLU A 389 -8.97 5.13 25.98
N PRO A 390 -8.96 5.83 27.13
CA PRO A 390 -9.08 7.27 27.15
C PRO A 390 -7.89 7.94 26.48
N ARG A 391 -8.14 9.04 25.76
CA ARG A 391 -7.07 9.84 25.16
C ARG A 391 -6.29 10.56 26.25
N PRO A 392 -4.94 10.56 26.20
CA PRO A 392 -4.13 11.26 27.20
C PRO A 392 -4.14 12.78 27.01
N SER A 393 -4.38 13.28 25.79
CA SER A 393 -4.48 14.71 25.52
C SER A 393 -5.93 15.21 25.56
N LEU A 394 -6.09 16.49 25.90
CA LEU A 394 -7.40 17.09 26.16
C LEU A 394 -8.03 17.80 24.94
N PHE A 395 -7.40 17.71 23.77
CA PHE A 395 -7.77 18.53 22.62
C PHE A 395 -7.75 17.79 21.29
N ARG A 396 -8.47 18.32 20.31
CA ARG A 396 -8.50 17.94 18.91
C ARG A 396 -7.46 18.73 18.15
N LEU A 397 -6.56 18.03 17.46
CA LEU A 397 -5.58 18.68 16.57
C LEU A 397 -6.22 19.10 15.23
N GLY A 398 -7.29 18.42 14.81
CA GLY A 398 -8.01 18.65 13.55
C GLY A 398 -7.26 18.12 12.32
N VAL A 399 -6.74 16.90 12.45
CA VAL A 399 -6.04 16.16 11.40
C VAL A 399 -6.62 14.77 11.24
N GLN A 400 -6.44 14.16 10.07
CA GLN A 400 -6.69 12.74 9.83
C GLN A 400 -5.38 12.05 9.45
N THR A 401 -5.08 10.93 10.11
CA THR A 401 -3.88 10.13 9.87
C THR A 401 -4.27 8.66 9.64
N PRO A 402 -3.66 7.97 8.67
CA PRO A 402 -3.81 6.53 8.53
C PRO A 402 -3.20 5.83 9.73
N VAL A 403 -3.83 4.75 10.20
CA VAL A 403 -3.28 3.87 11.22
C VAL A 403 -1.99 3.19 10.74
N SER A 404 -1.89 2.88 9.44
CA SER A 404 -0.64 2.39 8.82
C SER A 404 0.49 3.44 8.81
N ASN A 405 0.18 4.71 9.04
CA ASN A 405 1.14 5.80 9.02
C ASN A 405 0.71 6.94 9.97
N PRO A 406 0.73 6.71 11.29
CA PRO A 406 0.00 7.51 12.29
C PRO A 406 0.55 8.94 12.46
N LEU A 407 1.75 9.21 11.95
CA LEU A 407 2.40 10.52 12.02
C LEU A 407 2.34 11.29 10.69
N TYR A 408 1.70 10.74 9.66
CA TYR A 408 1.49 11.42 8.37
C TYR A 408 0.12 12.09 8.32
N LEU A 409 0.12 13.41 8.12
CA LEU A 409 -1.07 14.24 8.08
C LEU A 409 -1.71 14.18 6.70
N SER A 410 -2.53 13.17 6.43
CA SER A 410 -3.29 13.07 5.18
C SER A 410 -4.26 14.23 5.01
N VAL A 411 -4.90 14.65 6.10
CA VAL A 411 -5.82 15.80 6.13
C VAL A 411 -5.42 16.74 7.25
N VAL A 412 -5.46 18.04 6.96
CA VAL A 412 -5.40 19.12 7.94
C VAL A 412 -6.54 20.09 7.62
N TYR A 413 -7.54 20.17 8.49
CA TYR A 413 -8.71 21.02 8.24
C TYR A 413 -8.35 22.51 8.39
N GLN A 414 -8.94 23.38 7.56
CA GLN A 414 -8.54 24.81 7.45
C GLN A 414 -8.67 25.59 8.77
N ASP A 415 -9.65 25.26 9.61
CA ASP A 415 -9.89 25.92 10.91
C ASP A 415 -9.40 25.08 12.11
N SER A 416 -8.42 24.19 11.88
CA SER A 416 -7.91 23.29 12.90
C SER A 416 -6.79 23.90 13.75
N PHE A 417 -6.60 23.34 14.94
CA PHE A 417 -5.46 23.70 15.79
C PHE A 417 -4.12 23.40 15.10
N ALA A 418 -4.05 22.35 14.28
CA ALA A 418 -2.88 22.02 13.48
C ALA A 418 -2.40 23.18 12.59
N VAL A 419 -3.34 23.87 11.91
CA VAL A 419 -3.02 25.04 11.07
C VAL A 419 -2.41 26.16 11.92
N THR A 420 -2.97 26.41 13.11
CA THR A 420 -2.43 27.43 14.02
C THR A 420 -1.02 27.11 14.52
N LEU A 421 -0.67 25.82 14.57
CA LEU A 421 0.65 25.32 14.92
C LEU A 421 1.62 25.25 13.71
N GLY A 422 1.17 25.62 12.51
CA GLY A 422 1.98 25.65 11.28
C GLY A 422 2.11 24.30 10.56
N LEU A 423 1.31 23.30 10.95
CA LEU A 423 1.24 22.01 10.28
C LEU A 423 0.42 22.11 8.98
N LYS A 424 0.75 21.25 8.01
CA LYS A 424 0.12 21.23 6.68
C LYS A 424 -0.21 19.81 6.24
N PRO A 425 -1.17 19.63 5.31
CA PRO A 425 -1.37 18.35 4.65
C PRO A 425 -0.07 17.86 4.01
N GLY A 426 0.20 16.56 4.13
CA GLY A 426 1.42 15.93 3.61
C GLY A 426 2.64 16.00 4.55
N ASP A 427 2.54 16.69 5.69
CA ASP A 427 3.58 16.62 6.71
C ASP A 427 3.64 15.23 7.33
N ARG A 428 4.84 14.69 7.47
CA ARG A 428 5.14 13.57 8.38
C ARG A 428 5.89 14.11 9.59
N LEU A 429 5.34 13.95 10.78
CA LEU A 429 6.00 14.36 12.01
C LEU A 429 7.17 13.42 12.31
N ILE A 430 8.35 13.98 12.60
CA ILE A 430 9.57 13.21 12.89
C ILE A 430 10.00 13.40 14.34
N SER A 431 10.03 14.64 14.82
CA SER A 431 10.41 14.95 16.20
C SER A 431 9.76 16.26 16.67
N ALA A 432 9.59 16.40 17.98
CA ALA A 432 9.05 17.60 18.60
C ALA A 432 9.70 17.85 19.97
N ALA A 433 10.07 19.10 20.25
CA ALA A 433 10.71 19.52 21.49
C ALA A 433 11.97 18.69 21.87
N GLY A 434 12.72 18.21 20.88
CA GLY A 434 13.92 17.38 21.09
C GLY A 434 13.64 15.89 21.30
N THR A 435 12.39 15.46 21.22
CA THR A 435 11.99 14.05 21.30
C THR A 435 11.65 13.53 19.91
N ASP A 436 12.30 12.43 19.50
CA ASP A 436 11.94 11.70 18.28
C ASP A 436 10.61 10.96 18.50
N LEU A 437 9.70 11.07 17.54
CA LEU A 437 8.40 10.40 17.58
C LEU A 437 8.53 8.99 16.99
N ASP A 438 7.90 8.01 17.62
CA ASP A 438 7.87 6.64 17.10
C ASP A 438 7.06 6.58 15.80
N PRO A 439 7.64 6.15 14.65
CA PRO A 439 6.89 5.98 13.40
C PRO A 439 5.68 5.04 13.51
N LYS A 440 5.68 4.12 14.48
CA LYS A 440 4.57 3.21 14.82
C LYS A 440 3.74 3.69 16.02
N GLY A 441 4.02 4.90 16.52
CA GLY A 441 3.37 5.51 17.66
C GLY A 441 1.95 6.00 17.36
N SER A 442 1.56 7.11 17.99
CA SER A 442 0.23 7.71 17.79
C SER A 442 0.35 9.23 17.78
N MET A 443 -0.59 9.89 17.12
CA MET A 443 -0.72 11.35 17.15
C MET A 443 -0.90 11.89 18.58
N GLU A 444 -1.39 11.06 19.52
CA GLU A 444 -1.50 11.43 20.93
C GLU A 444 -0.14 11.75 21.58
N GLU A 445 0.95 11.10 21.15
CA GLU A 445 2.30 11.40 21.66
C GLU A 445 2.71 12.85 21.32
N PHE A 446 2.52 13.23 20.06
CA PHE A 446 2.78 14.60 19.61
C PHE A 446 1.88 15.60 20.35
N LYS A 447 0.60 15.29 20.52
CA LYS A 447 -0.35 16.15 21.25
C LYS A 447 0.04 16.33 22.72
N MET A 448 0.55 15.30 23.36
CA MET A 448 1.10 15.39 24.72
C MET A 448 2.34 16.28 24.80
N ILE A 449 3.24 16.22 23.80
CA ILE A 449 4.38 17.15 23.72
C ILE A 449 3.91 18.59 23.59
N VAL A 450 2.90 18.86 22.75
CA VAL A 450 2.28 20.19 22.62
C VAL A 450 1.69 20.63 23.97
N GLN A 451 0.91 19.78 24.63
CA GLN A 451 0.29 20.08 25.93
C GLN A 451 1.33 20.35 27.05
N ASN A 452 2.46 19.65 27.03
CA ASN A 452 3.53 19.84 28.02
C ASN A 452 4.39 21.09 27.76
N ASN A 453 4.19 21.76 26.63
CA ASN A 453 4.96 22.93 26.21
C ASN A 453 4.10 24.18 25.97
N LEU A 454 2.93 24.25 26.62
CA LEU A 454 2.08 25.44 26.59
C LEU A 454 2.86 26.73 26.91
N GLY A 455 2.65 27.75 26.08
CA GLY A 455 3.29 29.06 26.20
C GLY A 455 4.75 29.12 25.73
N LYS A 456 5.29 28.04 25.18
CA LYS A 456 6.67 27.97 24.66
C LYS A 456 6.69 27.88 23.13
N THR A 457 7.80 28.31 22.55
CA THR A 457 8.14 27.96 21.17
C THR A 457 9.05 26.73 21.19
N ILE A 458 8.65 25.67 20.51
CA ILE A 458 9.39 24.41 20.43
C ILE A 458 9.85 24.12 19.00
N PRO A 459 11.02 23.50 18.80
CA PRO A 459 11.41 22.97 17.50
C PRO A 459 10.57 21.72 17.18
N VAL A 460 10.05 21.64 15.96
CA VAL A 460 9.36 20.47 15.43
C VAL A 460 9.94 20.14 14.07
N THR A 461 10.45 18.92 13.89
CA THR A 461 10.94 18.46 12.59
C THR A 461 9.84 17.69 11.88
N VAL A 462 9.55 18.08 10.65
CA VAL A 462 8.63 17.38 9.76
C VAL A 462 9.35 16.99 8.48
N GLU A 463 8.97 15.87 7.87
CA GLU A 463 9.25 15.63 6.45
C GLU A 463 8.08 16.18 5.64
N ARG A 464 8.37 17.16 4.79
CA ARG A 464 7.40 17.82 3.90
C ARG A 464 7.93 17.70 2.48
N GLU A 465 7.15 17.11 1.58
CA GLU A 465 7.54 16.91 0.18
C GLU A 465 8.90 16.17 0.05
N GLY A 466 9.13 15.18 0.92
CA GLY A 466 10.37 14.38 0.96
C GLY A 466 11.59 15.10 1.55
N LYS A 467 11.42 16.31 2.13
CA LYS A 467 12.51 17.06 2.77
C LYS A 467 12.25 17.29 4.24
N LYS A 468 13.26 17.05 5.07
CA LYS A 468 13.24 17.44 6.49
C LYS A 468 13.23 18.96 6.61
N THR A 469 12.21 19.48 7.26
CA THR A 469 11.96 20.89 7.52
C THR A 469 11.81 21.08 9.02
N GLU A 470 12.57 22.01 9.59
CA GLU A 470 12.42 22.39 10.99
C GLU A 470 11.44 23.57 11.12
N LEU A 471 10.41 23.38 11.95
CA LEU A 471 9.40 24.37 12.27
C LEU A 471 9.67 24.92 13.67
N LYS A 472 9.61 26.25 13.81
CA LYS A 472 9.55 26.91 15.13
C LYS A 472 8.09 27.03 15.54
N MET A 473 7.57 26.00 16.20
CA MET A 473 6.16 25.90 16.57
C MET A 473 5.88 26.70 17.83
N SER A 474 5.07 27.75 17.72
CA SER A 474 4.62 28.56 18.87
C SER A 474 3.38 27.94 19.49
N VAL A 475 3.53 27.32 20.65
CA VAL A 475 2.41 26.70 21.37
C VAL A 475 1.72 27.77 22.23
N PRO A 476 0.39 27.94 22.13
CA PRO A 476 -0.33 28.92 22.93
C PRO A 476 -0.22 28.62 24.43
N LYS A 477 -0.42 29.63 25.27
CA LYS A 477 -0.35 29.49 26.74
C LYS A 477 -1.45 28.58 27.31
N GLU A 478 -2.55 28.47 26.60
CA GLU A 478 -3.68 27.60 26.89
C GLU A 478 -4.18 27.02 25.57
N ILE A 479 -4.75 25.81 25.60
CA ILE A 479 -5.41 25.27 24.42
C ILE A 479 -6.74 26.01 24.25
N PRO A 480 -7.02 26.62 23.08
CA PRO A 480 -8.30 27.28 22.84
C PRO A 480 -9.48 26.34 23.09
N SER A 481 -10.52 26.84 23.76
CA SER A 481 -11.69 26.04 24.16
C SER A 481 -12.40 25.39 22.98
N SER A 482 -12.37 26.02 21.79
CA SER A 482 -12.91 25.47 20.54
C SER A 482 -12.24 24.16 20.10
N PHE A 483 -11.04 23.87 20.60
CA PHE A 483 -10.29 22.67 20.26
C PHE A 483 -10.30 21.61 21.36
N LEU A 484 -10.83 21.89 22.56
CA LEU A 484 -10.97 20.86 23.60
C LEU A 484 -12.00 19.80 23.20
N TYR A 485 -11.89 18.56 23.70
CA TYR A 485 -12.78 17.43 23.36
C TYR A 485 -14.24 17.63 23.76
#